data_AF-A0A917TSF3-F1
#
_entry.id   AF-A0A917TSF3-F1
#
_cell.length_a   1.000
_cell.length_b   1.000
_cell.length_c   1.000
_cell.angle_alpha   90.00
_cell.angle_beta   90.00
_cell.angle_gamma   90.00
#
_symmetry.space_group_name_H-M   'P 1'
#
loop_
_entity.id
_entity.type
_entity.pdbx_description
1 polymer ?
#
loop_
_entity_poly.entity_id
_entity_poly.type
_entity_poly.pdbx_seq_one_letter_code
_entity_poly.pdbx_strand_id
1 'polypeptide(L)'
;MSKSVLPTLGNLAWAPVTSVEEVEIFDRFNGVPSLGVFRTGGQSHLFWRVLGYTGDISLWLYVPLSDGDEEALEDDEGPSLLDGIVYHSPRQRYVTVGVANYYRLLFEREWSIPAEAKRGEILRSLIEDVTAALQLAIDEDLPASRREDFKKAREAVRHLVAC
;
A
#
# COMPACT_ATOMS: atom_id res chain seq x y z
N MET A 1 13.24 17.34 6.68
CA MET A 1 12.16 16.35 6.78
C MET A 1 11.34 16.49 5.51
N SER A 2 11.49 15.60 4.51
CA SER A 2 10.56 15.62 3.38
C SER A 2 9.19 15.24 3.94
N LYS A 3 8.18 16.05 3.63
CA LYS A 3 6.80 15.67 3.93
C LYS A 3 6.48 14.52 2.99
N SER A 4 6.59 13.29 3.48
CA SER A 4 5.97 12.15 2.78
C SER A 4 4.49 12.50 2.63
N VAL A 5 4.03 12.61 1.39
CA VAL A 5 2.65 12.94 1.09
C VAL A 5 1.86 11.64 1.27
N LEU A 6 1.13 11.56 2.37
CA LEU A 6 0.29 10.41 2.66
C LEU A 6 -0.89 10.37 1.66
N PRO A 7 -1.42 9.17 1.36
CA PRO A 7 -2.67 9.01 0.63
C PRO A 7 -3.83 9.80 1.25
N THR A 8 -4.97 9.87 0.55
CA THR A 8 -6.17 10.53 1.08
C THR A 8 -7.38 9.61 0.97
N LEU A 9 -8.16 9.54 2.05
CA LEU A 9 -9.40 8.76 2.07
C LEU A 9 -10.36 9.17 0.95
N GLY A 10 -10.93 8.19 0.27
CA GLY A 10 -11.86 8.35 -0.84
C GLY A 10 -11.20 8.41 -2.21
N ASN A 11 -9.89 8.70 -2.29
CA ASN A 11 -9.14 8.66 -3.54
C ASN A 11 -8.96 7.23 -4.05
N LEU A 12 -8.68 7.10 -5.35
CA LEU A 12 -8.31 5.81 -5.94
C LEU A 12 -6.96 5.36 -5.38
N ALA A 13 -6.81 4.07 -5.13
CA ALA A 13 -5.62 3.55 -4.49
C ALA A 13 -4.35 3.71 -5.35
N TRP A 14 -4.46 3.76 -6.67
CA TRP A 14 -3.34 4.04 -7.59
C TRP A 14 -3.22 5.53 -7.99
N ALA A 15 -4.09 6.39 -7.46
CA ALA A 15 -3.97 7.84 -7.56
C ALA A 15 -4.29 8.44 -6.18
N PRO A 16 -3.47 8.12 -5.16
CA PRO A 16 -3.83 8.29 -3.77
C PRO A 16 -3.91 9.74 -3.31
N VAL A 17 -3.34 10.68 -4.07
CA VAL A 17 -3.25 12.10 -3.72
C VAL A 17 -3.92 12.97 -4.79
N THR A 18 -4.40 14.15 -4.41
CA THR A 18 -5.10 15.08 -5.33
C THR A 18 -4.18 15.75 -6.35
N SER A 19 -2.89 15.88 -6.04
CA SER A 19 -1.87 16.51 -6.89
C SER A 19 -0.82 15.50 -7.30
N VAL A 20 -1.24 14.48 -8.05
CA VAL A 20 -0.28 13.60 -8.71
C VAL A 20 0.27 14.34 -9.93
N GLU A 21 1.59 14.51 -9.97
CA GLU A 21 2.29 15.15 -11.08
C GLU A 21 2.42 14.18 -12.26
N GLU A 22 2.74 12.92 -11.95
CA GLU A 22 2.97 11.86 -12.92
C GLU A 22 2.58 10.50 -12.32
N VAL A 23 2.03 9.61 -13.15
CA VAL A 23 1.78 8.20 -12.81
C VAL A 23 2.32 7.33 -13.92
N GLU A 24 3.23 6.44 -13.55
CA GLU A 24 3.70 5.35 -14.39
C GLU A 24 3.13 4.03 -13.87
N ILE A 25 2.68 3.17 -14.78
CA ILE A 25 1.98 1.92 -14.43
C ILE A 25 2.79 0.76 -14.97
N PHE A 26 3.28 -0.08 -14.06
CA PHE A 26 4.08 -1.27 -14.37
C PHE A 26 3.23 -2.52 -14.51
N ASP A 27 2.13 -2.62 -13.75
CA ASP A 27 1.25 -3.80 -13.80
C ASP A 27 -0.23 -3.43 -13.68
N ARG A 28 -1.08 -4.30 -14.24
CA ARG A 28 -2.53 -4.25 -14.12
C ARG A 28 -3.12 -5.63 -13.86
N PHE A 29 -4.06 -5.69 -12.93
CA PHE A 29 -4.92 -6.86 -12.74
C PHE A 29 -6.34 -6.55 -13.21
N ASN A 30 -6.87 -7.32 -14.16
CA ASN A 30 -8.19 -7.10 -14.77
C ASN A 30 -8.40 -5.65 -15.26
N GLY A 31 -7.37 -5.05 -15.85
CA GLY A 31 -7.40 -3.68 -16.37
C GLY A 31 -7.18 -2.58 -15.32
N VAL A 32 -7.17 -2.93 -14.03
CA VAL A 32 -6.97 -2.01 -12.91
C VAL A 32 -5.49 -1.93 -12.55
N PRO A 33 -4.88 -0.74 -12.40
CA PRO A 33 -3.48 -0.61 -11.98
C PRO A 33 -3.23 -1.35 -10.68
N SER A 34 -2.16 -2.14 -10.62
CA SER A 34 -1.78 -2.94 -9.45
C SER A 34 -0.36 -2.65 -8.97
N LEU A 35 0.50 -2.11 -9.83
CA LEU A 35 1.86 -1.72 -9.52
C LEU A 35 2.25 -0.52 -10.38
N GLY A 36 3.01 0.39 -9.81
CA GLY A 36 3.55 1.53 -10.54
C GLY A 36 4.20 2.54 -9.61
N VAL A 37 4.52 3.69 -10.17
CA VAL A 37 5.10 4.83 -9.45
C VAL A 37 4.23 6.05 -9.67
N PHE A 38 4.09 6.88 -8.65
CA PHE A 38 3.56 8.22 -8.79
C PHE A 38 4.52 9.24 -8.20
N ARG A 39 4.57 10.42 -8.80
CA ARG A 39 5.36 11.56 -8.32
C ARG A 39 4.46 12.60 -7.68
N THR A 40 4.85 13.08 -6.51
CA THR A 40 4.16 14.18 -5.84
C THR A 40 5.11 14.92 -4.90
N GLY A 41 5.07 16.25 -4.92
CA GLY A 41 5.90 17.05 -4.02
C GLY A 41 7.39 16.84 -4.26
N GLY A 42 7.77 16.52 -5.50
CA GLY A 42 9.15 16.23 -5.91
C GLY A 42 9.68 14.86 -5.52
N GLN A 43 8.90 13.99 -4.84
CA GLN A 43 9.32 12.65 -4.43
C GLN A 43 8.48 11.56 -5.12
N SER A 44 9.16 10.53 -5.62
CA SER A 44 8.53 9.36 -6.23
C SER A 44 8.12 8.34 -5.18
N HIS A 45 6.98 7.70 -5.40
CA HIS A 45 6.43 6.70 -4.52
C HIS A 45 5.96 5.51 -5.35
N LEU A 46 6.44 4.32 -5.00
CA LEU A 46 5.91 3.07 -5.56
C LEU A 46 4.56 2.78 -4.90
N PHE A 47 3.53 2.54 -5.70
CA PHE A 47 2.27 2.01 -5.24
C PHE A 47 2.17 0.53 -5.66
N TRP A 48 1.70 -0.31 -4.73
CA TRP A 48 1.54 -1.74 -5.02
C TRP A 48 0.32 -2.30 -4.29
N ARG A 49 -0.58 -2.94 -5.05
CA ARG A 49 -1.70 -3.73 -4.51
C ARG A 49 -1.15 -5.07 -4.01
N VAL A 50 -0.93 -5.17 -2.71
CA VAL A 50 -0.24 -6.30 -2.09
C VAL A 50 -1.13 -7.54 -1.97
N LEU A 51 -2.40 -7.35 -1.64
CA LEU A 51 -3.37 -8.44 -1.46
C LEU A 51 -4.77 -8.03 -1.88
N GLY A 52 -5.64 -9.03 -2.03
CA GLY A 52 -7.07 -8.85 -2.28
C GLY A 52 -7.39 -8.51 -3.72
N TYR A 53 -6.72 -9.14 -4.68
CA TYR A 53 -6.88 -8.90 -6.12
C TYR A 53 -8.28 -9.20 -6.66
N THR A 54 -8.96 -10.21 -6.10
CA THR A 54 -10.26 -10.71 -6.56
C THR A 54 -11.45 -10.28 -5.69
N GLY A 55 -11.19 -9.67 -4.54
CA GLY A 55 -12.21 -9.20 -3.60
C GLY A 55 -12.43 -7.69 -3.65
N ASP A 56 -13.48 -7.23 -2.97
CA ASP A 56 -13.82 -5.81 -2.86
C ASP A 56 -12.80 -5.05 -2.01
N ILE A 57 -12.25 -5.72 -0.99
CA ILE A 57 -11.23 -5.19 -0.10
C ILE A 57 -9.84 -5.59 -0.60
N SER A 58 -8.94 -4.60 -0.65
CA SER A 58 -7.55 -4.80 -1.03
C SER A 58 -6.59 -4.04 -0.13
N LEU A 59 -5.38 -4.56 0.00
CA LEU A 59 -4.28 -3.92 0.72
C LEU A 59 -3.28 -3.32 -0.26
N TRP A 60 -2.81 -2.13 0.07
CA TRP A 60 -1.91 -1.34 -0.75
C TRP A 60 -0.71 -0.89 0.07
N LEU A 61 0.46 -0.89 -0.55
CA LEU A 61 1.66 -0.26 -0.02
C LEU A 61 2.02 0.95 -0.88
N TYR A 62 2.44 2.01 -0.20
CA TYR A 62 3.01 3.21 -0.78
C TYR A 62 4.40 3.40 -0.19
N VAL A 63 5.41 3.18 -1.03
CA VAL A 63 6.80 3.12 -0.61
C VAL A 63 7.52 4.35 -1.17
N PRO A 64 7.97 5.29 -0.32
CA PRO A 64 8.81 6.38 -0.77
C PRO A 64 10.09 5.80 -1.38
N LEU A 65 10.42 6.27 -2.58
CA LEU A 65 11.63 5.89 -3.30
C LEU A 65 12.76 6.86 -2.93
N SER A 66 13.98 6.32 -2.91
CA SER A 66 15.22 7.09 -2.94
C SER A 66 15.80 7.07 -4.33
N ASP A 67 16.77 7.94 -4.59
CA ASP A 67 17.48 8.03 -5.87
C ASP A 67 18.00 6.66 -6.33
N GLY A 68 18.58 5.86 -5.43
CA GLY A 68 19.06 4.50 -5.76
C GLY A 68 17.94 3.48 -6.00
N ASP A 69 16.73 3.71 -5.49
CA ASP A 69 15.57 2.87 -5.87
C ASP A 69 15.04 3.28 -7.26
N GLU A 70 15.07 4.57 -7.60
CA GLU A 70 14.68 5.07 -8.92
C GLU A 70 15.63 4.52 -10.00
N GLU A 71 16.95 4.58 -9.78
CA GLU A 71 17.96 3.97 -10.66
C GLU A 71 17.70 2.47 -10.86
N ALA A 72 17.38 1.74 -9.78
CA ALA A 72 17.10 0.31 -9.86
C ALA A 72 15.82 -0.02 -10.66
N LEU A 73 14.82 0.88 -10.66
CA LEU A 73 13.60 0.72 -11.44
C LEU A 73 13.82 1.02 -12.93
N GLU A 74 14.73 1.93 -13.27
CA GLU A 74 15.08 2.23 -14.66
C GLU A 74 15.87 1.08 -15.32
N ASP A 75 16.68 0.36 -14.54
CA ASP A 75 17.55 -0.71 -15.02
C ASP A 75 16.86 -2.10 -15.09
N ASP A 76 15.76 -2.32 -14.36
CA ASP A 76 15.12 -3.65 -14.22
C ASP A 76 13.79 -3.75 -15.01
N GLU A 77 13.82 -4.40 -16.18
CA GLU A 77 12.61 -4.80 -16.93
C GLU A 77 12.00 -6.14 -16.43
N GLY A 78 12.52 -6.69 -15.31
CA GLY A 78 12.26 -8.04 -14.85
C GLY A 78 11.15 -8.20 -13.78
N PRO A 79 10.82 -9.46 -13.41
CA PRO A 79 9.83 -9.79 -12.38
C PRO A 79 10.25 -9.44 -10.93
N SER A 80 11.38 -8.75 -10.74
CA SER A 80 12.00 -8.42 -9.45
C SER A 80 11.83 -6.97 -9.00
N LEU A 81 10.97 -6.15 -9.63
CA LEU A 81 10.76 -4.73 -9.28
C LEU A 81 10.52 -4.44 -7.78
N LEU A 82 10.00 -5.41 -7.03
CA LEU A 82 9.74 -5.28 -5.59
C LEU A 82 10.91 -5.74 -4.72
N ASP A 83 11.86 -6.50 -5.28
CA ASP A 83 13.06 -6.98 -4.59
C ASP A 83 14.08 -5.85 -4.46
N GLY A 84 14.79 -5.79 -3.33
CA GLY A 84 15.67 -4.66 -2.96
C GLY A 84 14.91 -3.40 -2.50
N ILE A 85 13.68 -3.18 -2.97
CA ILE A 85 12.85 -2.02 -2.57
C ILE A 85 11.91 -2.37 -1.41
N VAL A 86 11.14 -3.46 -1.56
CA VAL A 86 10.14 -3.93 -0.60
C VAL A 86 10.59 -5.22 0.06
N TYR A 87 10.89 -6.24 -0.74
CA TYR A 87 11.44 -7.52 -0.28
C TYR A 87 12.96 -7.43 -0.23
N HIS A 88 13.58 -8.05 0.78
CA HIS A 88 15.03 -8.07 0.91
C HIS A 88 15.68 -6.68 0.80
N SER A 89 14.97 -5.63 1.25
CA SER A 89 15.52 -4.29 1.19
C SER A 89 16.65 -4.18 2.22
N PRO A 90 17.83 -3.64 1.87
CA PRO A 90 18.98 -3.58 2.77
C PRO A 90 18.77 -2.63 3.97
N ARG A 91 17.65 -1.91 3.99
CA ARG A 91 17.30 -0.94 5.02
C ARG A 91 15.84 -1.08 5.41
N GLN A 92 15.53 -0.71 6.65
CA GLN A 92 14.16 -0.58 7.10
C GLN A 92 13.45 0.50 6.26
N ARG A 93 12.24 0.19 5.79
CA ARG A 93 11.42 1.12 4.99
C ARG A 93 10.26 1.62 5.85
N TYR A 94 10.04 2.93 5.85
CA TYR A 94 8.81 3.54 6.37
C TYR A 94 7.86 3.74 5.20
N VAL A 95 6.69 3.14 5.29
CA VAL A 95 5.73 3.06 4.19
C VAL A 95 4.36 3.49 4.68
N THR A 96 3.49 3.86 3.74
CA THR A 96 2.06 3.97 4.04
C THR A 96 1.35 2.71 3.59
N VAL A 97 0.47 2.20 4.44
CA VAL A 97 -0.43 1.10 4.14
C VAL A 97 -1.81 1.68 3.88
N GLY A 98 -2.43 1.27 2.78
CA GLY A 98 -3.82 1.60 2.46
C GLY A 98 -4.72 0.37 2.48
N VAL A 99 -5.93 0.52 3.01
CA VAL A 99 -7.03 -0.42 2.81
C VAL A 99 -8.04 0.24 1.89
N ALA A 100 -8.34 -0.43 0.78
CA ALA A 100 -9.25 0.10 -0.22
C ALA A 100 -10.48 -0.79 -0.40
N ASN A 101 -11.65 -0.17 -0.60
CA ASN A 101 -12.91 -0.83 -0.98
C ASN A 101 -13.30 -0.40 -2.41
N TYR A 102 -13.47 -1.35 -3.34
CA TYR A 102 -13.64 -1.08 -4.77
C TYR A 102 -12.61 -0.05 -5.28
N TYR A 103 -11.36 -0.21 -4.82
CA TYR A 103 -10.22 0.64 -5.14
C TYR A 103 -10.21 2.04 -4.54
N ARG A 104 -11.19 2.43 -3.72
CA ARG A 104 -11.15 3.70 -3.01
C ARG A 104 -10.62 3.51 -1.60
N LEU A 105 -9.67 4.34 -1.21
CA LEU A 105 -9.06 4.29 0.11
C LEU A 105 -10.11 4.56 1.20
N LEU A 106 -10.17 3.64 2.16
CA LEU A 106 -11.06 3.68 3.31
C LEU A 106 -10.29 3.98 4.60
N PHE A 107 -9.07 3.44 4.68
CA PHE A 107 -8.19 3.55 5.82
C PHE A 107 -6.75 3.62 5.32
N GLU A 108 -5.93 4.37 6.03
CA GLU A 108 -4.50 4.45 5.80
C GLU A 108 -3.76 4.61 7.11
N ARG A 109 -2.51 4.15 7.15
CA ARG A 109 -1.61 4.38 8.27
C ARG A 109 -0.15 4.23 7.86
N GLU A 110 0.73 4.84 8.63
CA GLU A 110 2.15 4.54 8.55
C GLU A 110 2.46 3.16 9.12
N TRP A 111 3.41 2.48 8.50
CA TRP A 111 3.94 1.19 8.91
C TRP A 111 5.42 1.07 8.55
N SER A 112 6.14 0.13 9.16
CA SER A 112 7.55 -0.10 8.85
C SER A 112 7.79 -1.52 8.39
N ILE A 113 8.49 -1.66 7.27
CA ILE A 113 9.00 -2.93 6.76
C ILE A 113 10.42 -3.12 7.29
N PRO A 114 10.70 -4.21 8.06
CA PRO A 114 12.06 -4.49 8.52
C PRO A 114 13.04 -4.68 7.36
N ALA A 115 14.31 -4.35 7.59
CA ALA A 115 15.36 -4.66 6.63
C ALA A 115 15.44 -6.17 6.36
N GLU A 116 15.78 -6.56 5.14
CA GLU A 116 15.95 -7.95 4.69
C GLU A 116 14.70 -8.83 4.85
N ALA A 117 13.53 -8.22 5.08
CA ALA A 117 12.29 -8.97 5.32
C ALA A 117 11.86 -9.74 4.06
N LYS A 118 11.46 -11.00 4.27
CA LYS A 118 10.96 -11.86 3.20
C LYS A 118 9.48 -11.60 2.94
N ARG A 119 9.03 -11.86 1.71
CA ARG A 119 7.62 -11.71 1.32
C ARG A 119 6.63 -12.28 2.33
N GLY A 120 6.79 -13.54 2.73
CA GLY A 120 5.86 -14.18 3.68
C GLY A 120 5.81 -13.49 5.06
N GLU A 121 6.93 -12.95 5.53
CA GLU A 121 7.01 -12.23 6.80
C GLU A 121 6.31 -10.88 6.72
N ILE A 122 6.54 -10.13 5.63
CA ILE A 122 5.89 -8.85 5.36
C ILE A 122 4.37 -9.05 5.28
N LEU A 123 3.90 -10.00 4.47
CA LEU A 123 2.47 -10.21 4.26
C LEU A 123 1.75 -10.61 5.55
N ARG A 124 2.33 -11.51 6.33
CA ARG A 124 1.76 -11.91 7.62
C ARG A 124 1.69 -10.74 8.60
N SER A 125 2.82 -10.03 8.77
CA SER A 125 2.88 -8.89 9.70
C SER A 125 1.96 -7.74 9.27
N LEU A 126 1.82 -7.51 7.97
CA LEU A 126 0.90 -6.53 7.40
C LEU A 126 -0.57 -6.87 7.72
N ILE A 127 -0.98 -8.12 7.51
CA ILE A 127 -2.35 -8.57 7.83
C ILE A 127 -2.64 -8.41 9.32
N GLU A 128 -1.69 -8.82 10.18
CA GLU A 128 -1.81 -8.71 11.64
C GLU A 128 -1.95 -7.24 12.08
N ASP A 129 -1.05 -6.36 11.61
CA ASP A 129 -1.06 -4.94 11.97
C ASP A 129 -2.32 -4.22 11.48
N VAL A 130 -2.71 -4.41 10.21
CA VAL A 130 -3.90 -3.77 9.65
C VAL A 130 -5.17 -4.25 10.34
N THR A 131 -5.27 -5.55 10.65
CA THR A 131 -6.43 -6.08 11.38
C THR A 131 -6.55 -5.44 12.76
N ALA A 132 -5.43 -5.32 13.48
CA ALA A 132 -5.40 -4.68 14.80
C ALA A 132 -5.75 -3.19 14.71
N ALA A 133 -5.23 -2.48 13.71
CA ALA A 133 -5.51 -1.06 13.49
C ALA A 133 -6.98 -0.79 13.19
N LEU A 134 -7.59 -1.61 12.32
CA LEU A 134 -9.01 -1.52 12.00
C LEU A 134 -9.87 -1.81 13.24
N GLN A 135 -9.46 -2.76 14.08
CA GLN A 135 -10.13 -3.04 15.36
C GLN A 135 -10.08 -1.83 16.29
N LEU A 136 -8.90 -1.25 16.48
CA LEU A 136 -8.73 -0.06 17.32
C LEU A 136 -9.62 1.10 16.84
N ALA A 137 -9.63 1.36 15.52
CA ALA A 137 -10.48 2.40 14.95
C ALA A 137 -11.99 2.13 15.18
N ILE A 138 -12.44 0.87 15.15
CA ILE A 138 -13.82 0.50 15.48
C ILE A 138 -14.16 0.81 16.95
N ASP A 139 -13.20 0.58 17.84
CA ASP A 139 -13.37 0.76 19.28
C ASP A 139 -13.34 2.25 19.68
N GLU A 140 -12.68 3.12 18.91
CA GLU A 140 -12.62 4.58 19.10
C GLU A 140 -13.88 5.36 18.66
N ASP A 141 -15.04 4.69 18.67
CA ASP A 141 -16.36 5.28 18.46
C ASP A 141 -16.57 5.99 17.11
N LEU A 142 -16.08 5.39 16.01
CA LEU A 142 -16.35 5.86 14.64
C LEU A 142 -17.86 6.07 14.38
N PRO A 143 -18.24 7.05 13.52
CA PRO A 143 -19.61 7.21 13.05
C PRO A 143 -20.17 5.88 12.52
N ALA A 144 -21.44 5.59 12.80
CA ALA A 144 -22.05 4.30 12.49
C ALA A 144 -21.89 3.90 11.00
N SER A 145 -21.99 4.88 10.09
CA SER A 145 -21.77 4.67 8.66
C SER A 145 -20.36 4.17 8.32
N ARG A 146 -19.33 4.67 9.01
CA ARG A 146 -17.93 4.23 8.82
C ARG A 146 -17.62 2.94 9.57
N ARG A 147 -18.26 2.72 10.72
CA ARG A 147 -18.03 1.53 11.55
C ARG A 147 -18.33 0.23 10.80
N GLU A 148 -19.41 0.20 10.04
CA GLU A 148 -19.77 -0.99 9.25
C GLU A 148 -18.77 -1.27 8.13
N ASP A 149 -18.27 -0.24 7.44
CA ASP A 149 -17.23 -0.41 6.43
C ASP A 149 -15.91 -0.91 7.03
N PHE A 150 -15.53 -0.41 8.21
CA PHE A 150 -14.33 -0.85 8.92
C PHE A 150 -14.46 -2.29 9.43
N LYS A 151 -15.63 -2.70 9.92
CA LYS A 151 -15.90 -4.10 10.30
C LYS A 151 -15.75 -5.04 9.11
N LYS A 152 -16.37 -4.69 7.97
CA LYS A 152 -16.25 -5.47 6.72
C LYS A 152 -14.81 -5.54 6.24
N ALA A 153 -14.10 -4.42 6.25
CA ALA A 153 -12.69 -4.36 5.88
C ALA A 153 -11.84 -5.26 6.78
N ARG A 154 -12.04 -5.19 8.10
CA ARG A 154 -11.30 -6.02 9.08
C ARG A 154 -11.53 -7.51 8.84
N GLU A 155 -12.79 -7.91 8.63
CA GLU A 155 -13.13 -9.30 8.33
C GLU A 155 -12.48 -9.76 7.03
N ALA A 156 -12.61 -8.99 5.95
CA ALA A 156 -12.01 -9.32 4.67
C ALA A 156 -10.48 -9.44 4.75
N VAL A 157 -9.80 -8.51 5.44
CA VAL A 157 -8.34 -8.53 5.61
C VAL A 157 -7.86 -9.80 6.30
N ARG A 158 -8.58 -10.31 7.33
CA ARG A 158 -8.24 -11.57 8.00
C ARG A 158 -8.33 -12.79 7.08
N HIS A 159 -9.12 -12.70 6.02
CA HIS A 159 -9.33 -13.75 5.03
C HIS A 159 -8.50 -13.57 3.76
N LEU A 160 -7.70 -12.50 3.66
CA LEU A 160 -6.78 -12.33 2.54
C LEU A 160 -5.70 -13.41 2.63
N VAL A 161 -5.68 -14.31 1.65
CA VAL A 161 -4.64 -15.33 1.52
C VAL A 161 -3.49 -14.71 0.73
N ALA A 162 -2.27 -14.89 1.24
CA ALA A 162 -1.06 -14.67 0.45
C ALA A 162 -1.03 -15.73 -0.66
N CYS A 163 -1.47 -15.36 -1.86
CA CYS A 163 -1.25 -16.16 -3.06
C CYS A 163 0.24 -16.20 -3.41
#